data_AF-A0A6P0IHC4-F1
#
_entry.id   AF-A0A6P0IHC4-F1
#
_cell.length_a   1.000
_cell.length_b   1.000
_cell.length_c   1.000
_cell.angle_alpha   90.00
_cell.angle_beta   90.00
_cell.angle_gamma   90.00
#
_symmetry.space_group_name_H-M   'P 1'
#
loop_
_entity.id
_entity.type
_entity.pdbx_description
1 polymer ?
#
loop_
_entity_poly.entity_id
_entity_poly.type
_entity_poly.pdbx_seq_one_letter_code
_entity_poly.pdbx_strand_id
1 'polypeptide(L)'
;MVSEKNQWWQDDREVAELIWCAAHVDRIVAPPSSQDIKPPEDVHHCDPESSTENLSDDYPKIPPSGREKAEQKIPIAANLKQPDHAPTSPQKPESSSNNYSSPIRVPDPFPLPKPREISKALLPLSKRVSGLLANELDIDATVEQTAEANGLPMVAFRSPLERWFEVHLLIDCSPSMAFWGDLAEGVATLFRWQGFFRDVRIWHFDTTEPTPQLFSGVDRMERNVRSLIAPGGHR
;
A
#
# COMPACT_ATOMS: atom_id res chain seq x y z
N MET A 1 53.34 29.13 12.51
CA MET A 1 51.93 29.57 12.64
C MET A 1 51.31 29.54 11.27
N VAL A 2 50.66 28.43 10.91
CA VAL A 2 49.90 28.30 9.66
C VAL A 2 48.44 28.47 10.05
N SER A 3 47.79 29.46 9.44
CA SER A 3 46.39 29.79 9.67
C SER A 3 45.52 28.66 9.13
N GLU A 4 44.86 27.91 10.01
CA GLU A 4 43.77 27.01 9.62
C GLU A 4 42.64 27.87 9.04
N LYS A 5 42.36 27.66 7.75
CA LYS A 5 41.18 28.22 7.12
C LYS A 5 39.99 27.40 7.57
N ASN A 6 39.05 28.06 8.24
CA ASN A 6 37.72 27.54 8.52
C ASN A 6 37.01 27.20 7.21
N GLN A 7 37.19 25.97 6.73
CA GLN A 7 36.52 25.44 5.56
C GLN A 7 35.25 24.73 6.03
N TRP A 8 34.13 25.46 6.04
CA TRP A 8 32.84 24.99 6.55
C TRP A 8 32.14 23.97 5.62
N TRP A 9 32.71 23.68 4.45
CA TRP A 9 32.18 22.75 3.45
C TRP A 9 33.34 22.11 2.68
N GLN A 10 33.36 20.77 2.55
CA GLN A 10 34.44 20.04 1.90
C GLN A 10 34.19 19.75 0.41
N ASP A 11 32.95 19.89 -0.06
CA ASP A 11 32.57 19.56 -1.44
C ASP A 11 31.68 20.64 -2.06
N ASP A 12 32.14 21.22 -3.17
CA ASP A 12 31.40 22.20 -3.96
C ASP A 12 30.08 21.63 -4.52
N ARG A 13 30.00 20.29 -4.65
CA ARG A 13 28.81 19.59 -5.10
C ARG A 13 27.70 19.58 -4.05
N GLU A 14 28.04 19.41 -2.77
CA GLU A 14 27.05 19.46 -1.68
C GLU A 14 26.42 20.84 -1.56
N VAL A 15 27.21 21.90 -1.77
CA VAL A 15 26.71 23.28 -1.80
C VAL A 15 25.78 23.51 -3.00
N ALA A 16 26.11 22.97 -4.17
CA ALA A 16 25.26 23.07 -5.36
C ALA A 16 23.92 22.35 -5.17
N GLU A 17 23.93 21.14 -4.58
CA GLU A 17 22.71 20.37 -4.28
C GLU A 17 21.86 21.06 -3.20
N LEU A 18 22.47 21.65 -2.18
CA LEU A 18 21.76 22.40 -1.14
C LEU A 18 21.09 23.67 -1.68
N ILE A 19 21.80 24.43 -2.53
CA ILE A 19 21.26 25.62 -3.22
C ILE A 19 20.13 25.21 -4.17
N TRP A 20 20.30 24.12 -4.91
CA TRP A 20 19.26 23.60 -5.79
C TRP A 20 18.01 23.17 -5.03
N CYS A 21 18.17 22.45 -3.90
CA CYS A 21 17.09 22.06 -3.00
C CYS A 21 16.35 23.28 -2.44
N ALA A 22 17.10 24.28 -1.93
CA ALA A 22 16.50 25.50 -1.39
C ALA A 22 15.70 26.27 -2.46
N ALA A 23 16.19 26.31 -3.70
CA ALA A 23 15.49 26.97 -4.81
C ALA A 23 14.22 26.24 -5.28
N HIS A 24 14.07 24.95 -4.96
CA HIS A 24 12.98 24.10 -5.45
C HIS A 24 12.13 23.48 -4.33
N VAL A 25 12.32 23.89 -3.06
CA VAL A 25 11.57 23.39 -1.90
C VAL A 25 10.06 23.51 -2.09
N ASP A 26 9.57 24.60 -2.69
CA ASP A 26 8.13 24.81 -2.91
C ASP A 26 7.55 23.87 -3.97
N ARG A 27 8.38 23.38 -4.90
CA ARG A 27 7.99 22.34 -5.88
C ARG A 27 8.01 20.93 -5.28
N ILE A 28 8.82 20.71 -4.25
CA ILE A 28 8.97 19.43 -3.56
C ILE A 28 7.87 19.25 -2.50
N VAL A 29 7.45 20.34 -1.84
CA VAL A 29 6.59 20.29 -0.65
C VAL A 29 5.12 20.68 -0.91
N ALA A 30 4.80 21.39 -2.00
CA ALA A 30 3.42 21.80 -2.26
C ALA A 30 2.68 20.88 -3.27
N PRO A 31 1.39 20.56 -3.04
CA PRO A 31 0.56 19.92 -4.06
C PRO A 31 0.33 20.89 -5.23
N PRO A 32 0.16 20.41 -6.47
CA PRO A 32 -0.07 21.30 -7.60
C PRO A 32 -1.39 22.07 -7.39
N SER A 33 -1.29 23.39 -7.20
CA SER A 33 -2.43 24.30 -7.35
C SER A 33 -2.98 24.14 -8.75
N SER A 34 -4.18 23.58 -8.85
CA SER A 34 -4.95 23.55 -10.08
C SER A 34 -5.37 24.99 -10.39
N GLN A 35 -4.65 25.65 -11.27
CA GLN A 35 -5.11 26.87 -11.92
C GLN A 35 -5.21 26.64 -13.42
N ASP A 36 -6.48 26.72 -13.87
CA ASP A 36 -7.00 26.98 -15.20
C ASP A 36 -6.59 26.06 -16.36
N ILE A 37 -7.35 24.96 -16.48
CA ILE A 37 -7.71 24.42 -17.79
C ILE A 37 -9.16 24.82 -18.06
N LYS A 38 -9.33 25.85 -18.88
CA LYS A 38 -10.62 26.25 -19.45
C LYS A 38 -11.07 25.16 -20.43
N PRO A 39 -12.28 24.59 -20.32
CA PRO A 39 -12.75 23.59 -21.28
C PRO A 39 -13.16 24.28 -22.60
N PRO A 40 -12.99 23.62 -23.76
CA PRO A 40 -13.60 24.11 -24.99
C PRO A 40 -15.09 23.76 -24.99
N GLU A 41 -15.93 24.78 -25.01
CA GLU A 41 -17.30 24.71 -25.54
C GLU A 41 -17.17 24.55 -27.06
N ASP A 42 -17.72 23.49 -27.67
CA ASP A 42 -18.89 23.60 -28.54
C ASP A 42 -19.32 22.31 -29.29
N VAL A 43 -20.64 22.08 -29.23
CA VAL A 43 -21.61 21.42 -30.16
C VAL A 43 -21.36 19.99 -30.72
N HIS A 44 -22.21 19.02 -30.36
CA HIS A 44 -23.31 18.56 -31.23
C HIS A 44 -24.16 17.43 -30.61
N HIS A 45 -25.46 17.75 -30.52
CA HIS A 45 -26.61 16.89 -30.28
C HIS A 45 -26.89 16.04 -31.53
N CYS A 46 -27.24 14.75 -31.36
CA CYS A 46 -28.11 14.00 -32.28
C CYS A 46 -28.47 12.65 -31.63
N ASP A 47 -29.70 12.56 -31.12
CA ASP A 47 -30.45 11.30 -31.07
C ASP A 47 -30.87 10.90 -32.49
N PRO A 48 -31.16 9.61 -32.71
CA PRO A 48 -32.45 9.32 -33.33
C PRO A 48 -33.22 8.20 -32.60
N GLU A 49 -34.52 8.45 -32.45
CA GLU A 49 -35.56 7.48 -32.13
C GLU A 49 -35.85 6.53 -33.31
N SER A 50 -36.24 5.30 -32.99
CA SER A 50 -37.33 4.52 -33.62
C SER A 50 -37.55 3.24 -32.80
N SER A 51 -38.64 3.12 -32.01
CA SER A 51 -39.91 2.42 -32.36
C SER A 51 -39.65 1.02 -32.97
N THR A 52 -40.11 -0.12 -32.41
CA THR A 52 -41.50 -0.51 -32.12
C THR A 52 -41.59 -1.82 -31.31
N GLU A 53 -42.62 -1.89 -30.46
CA GLU A 53 -43.56 -3.02 -30.25
C GLU A 53 -43.19 -4.34 -29.53
N ASN A 54 -44.17 -4.75 -28.72
CA ASN A 54 -44.25 -5.86 -27.78
C ASN A 54 -44.32 -7.26 -28.43
N LEU A 55 -43.76 -8.28 -27.76
CA LEU A 55 -44.45 -9.57 -27.55
C LEU A 55 -43.81 -10.42 -26.41
N SER A 56 -44.56 -10.51 -25.30
CA SER A 56 -44.88 -11.68 -24.45
C SER A 56 -43.83 -12.71 -23.98
N ASP A 57 -43.74 -12.81 -22.65
CA ASP A 57 -43.85 -14.00 -21.77
C ASP A 57 -43.18 -15.34 -22.16
N ASP A 58 -42.15 -15.74 -21.39
CA ASP A 58 -42.17 -17.00 -20.64
C ASP A 58 -41.07 -17.04 -19.55
N TYR A 59 -41.41 -16.81 -18.28
CA TYR A 59 -40.57 -17.18 -17.14
C TYR A 59 -41.45 -17.69 -15.98
N PRO A 60 -41.20 -18.91 -15.46
CA PRO A 60 -42.01 -19.47 -14.38
C PRO A 60 -41.67 -18.88 -13.01
N LYS A 61 -42.73 -18.57 -12.25
CA LYS A 61 -42.75 -18.11 -10.85
C LYS A 61 -42.33 -19.18 -9.86
N ILE A 62 -41.51 -18.81 -8.86
CA ILE A 62 -41.37 -19.48 -7.55
C ILE A 62 -41.22 -18.38 -6.45
N PRO A 63 -41.84 -18.52 -5.24
CA PRO A 63 -42.27 -17.40 -4.36
C PRO A 63 -41.22 -16.91 -3.33
N PRO A 64 -41.47 -15.79 -2.60
CA PRO A 64 -40.48 -15.18 -1.72
C PRO A 64 -40.46 -15.84 -0.34
N SER A 65 -39.27 -16.21 0.14
CA SER A 65 -39.06 -16.76 1.49
C SER A 65 -38.11 -15.87 2.30
N GLY A 66 -38.64 -15.35 3.41
CA GLY A 66 -37.97 -15.25 4.71
C GLY A 66 -36.64 -14.51 4.81
N ARG A 67 -36.69 -13.25 5.29
CA ARG A 67 -35.56 -12.64 6.01
C ARG A 67 -35.33 -13.39 7.31
N GLU A 68 -34.21 -14.10 7.43
CA GLU A 68 -33.62 -14.45 8.71
C GLU A 68 -32.15 -14.04 8.77
N LYS A 69 -31.85 -13.30 9.84
CA LYS A 69 -30.59 -12.69 10.20
C LYS A 69 -29.71 -13.76 10.85
N ALA A 70 -28.59 -14.13 10.23
CA ALA A 70 -27.59 -15.01 10.83
C ALA A 70 -26.24 -14.28 10.96
N GLU A 71 -25.92 -13.89 12.19
CA GLU A 71 -24.58 -13.50 12.61
C GLU A 71 -23.65 -14.71 12.54
N GLN A 72 -22.60 -14.64 11.71
CA GLN A 72 -21.53 -15.63 11.70
C GLN A 72 -20.29 -15.07 12.42
N LYS A 73 -20.04 -15.61 13.62
CA LYS A 73 -18.79 -15.45 14.37
C LYS A 73 -17.68 -16.27 13.69
N ILE A 74 -16.58 -15.63 13.31
CA ILE A 74 -15.34 -16.30 12.93
C ILE A 74 -14.41 -16.30 14.15
N PRO A 75 -13.84 -17.45 14.56
CA PRO A 75 -12.81 -17.48 15.59
C PRO A 75 -11.43 -17.35 14.93
N ILE A 76 -10.65 -16.34 15.30
CA ILE A 76 -9.20 -16.32 15.03
C ILE A 76 -8.49 -16.44 16.37
N ALA A 77 -8.04 -17.65 16.66
CA ALA A 77 -7.08 -17.92 17.71
C ALA A 77 -5.67 -17.73 17.14
N ALA A 78 -4.95 -16.73 17.64
CA ALA A 78 -3.49 -16.66 17.54
C ALA A 78 -2.95 -16.35 18.94
N ASN A 79 -2.44 -17.39 19.58
CA ASN A 79 -1.92 -17.38 20.94
C ASN A 79 -0.41 -17.08 20.86
N LEU A 80 0.00 -15.84 21.10
CA LEU A 80 1.40 -15.50 21.32
C LEU A 80 1.70 -15.65 22.83
N LYS A 81 2.56 -16.61 23.15
CA LYS A 81 3.14 -16.81 24.48
C LYS A 81 4.04 -15.63 24.86
N GLN A 82 3.83 -15.08 26.05
CA GLN A 82 4.82 -14.31 26.80
C GLN A 82 4.59 -14.47 28.32
N PRO A 83 5.56 -14.13 29.18
CA PRO A 83 6.18 -15.03 30.14
C PRO A 83 5.55 -14.98 31.54
N ASP A 84 5.82 -16.03 32.31
CA ASP A 84 5.38 -16.22 33.70
C ASP A 84 5.91 -15.12 34.64
N HIS A 85 5.09 -14.11 34.90
CA HIS A 85 5.18 -13.30 36.11
C HIS A 85 3.87 -13.42 36.88
N ALA A 86 3.93 -14.17 37.97
CA ALA A 86 2.81 -14.37 38.89
C ALA A 86 2.38 -13.02 39.52
N PRO A 87 1.08 -12.66 39.48
CA PRO A 87 0.59 -11.57 40.31
C PRO A 87 0.01 -12.12 41.62
N THR A 88 0.67 -11.76 42.72
CA THR A 88 0.10 -11.77 44.07
C THR A 88 -1.23 -10.98 44.07
N SER A 89 -2.30 -11.65 44.47
CA SER A 89 -3.65 -11.09 44.59
C SER A 89 -3.74 -10.10 45.76
N PRO A 90 -4.19 -8.84 45.56
CA PRO A 90 -4.58 -7.96 46.66
C PRO A 90 -6.06 -8.17 47.02
N GLN A 91 -6.33 -8.30 48.31
CA GLN A 91 -7.66 -8.45 48.90
C GLN A 91 -8.64 -7.34 48.48
N LYS A 92 -9.87 -7.77 48.18
CA LYS A 92 -11.08 -6.98 47.94
C LYS A 92 -11.54 -6.26 49.22
N PRO A 93 -11.89 -4.96 49.17
CA PRO A 93 -12.87 -4.39 50.07
C PRO A 93 -14.25 -4.41 49.41
N GLU A 94 -15.23 -4.92 50.15
CA GLU A 94 -16.63 -4.87 49.76
C GLU A 94 -17.19 -3.49 50.08
N SER A 95 -17.58 -2.73 49.05
CA SER A 95 -18.57 -1.66 49.18
C SER A 95 -19.29 -1.44 47.87
N SER A 96 -20.60 -1.28 48.00
CA SER A 96 -21.64 -1.30 46.98
C SER A 96 -21.70 -0.02 46.15
N SER A 97 -21.34 -0.11 44.87
CA SER A 97 -22.12 0.47 43.76
C SER A 97 -21.69 -0.22 42.47
N ASN A 98 -22.67 -0.73 41.75
CA ASN A 98 -22.50 -1.67 40.65
C ASN A 98 -22.17 -0.92 39.35
N ASN A 99 -20.94 -0.44 39.21
CA ASN A 99 -20.43 0.13 37.97
C ASN A 99 -19.43 -0.84 37.36
N TYR A 100 -19.94 -1.88 36.68
CA TYR A 100 -19.13 -2.76 35.85
C TYR A 100 -18.72 -2.01 34.56
N SER A 101 -17.79 -1.07 34.65
CA SER A 101 -17.07 -0.61 33.45
C SER A 101 -15.88 -1.54 33.24
N SER A 102 -15.99 -2.47 32.30
CA SER A 102 -14.83 -3.18 31.80
C SER A 102 -14.00 -2.23 30.94
N PRO A 103 -12.69 -2.06 31.18
CA PRO A 103 -11.86 -1.20 30.35
C PRO A 103 -11.81 -1.78 28.92
N ILE A 104 -12.36 -1.03 27.96
CA ILE A 104 -12.18 -1.32 26.54
C ILE A 104 -10.81 -0.80 26.12
N ARG A 105 -9.99 -1.69 25.57
CA ARG A 105 -8.77 -1.29 24.86
C ARG A 105 -9.19 -0.64 23.55
N VAL A 106 -8.97 0.67 23.45
CA VAL A 106 -9.08 1.38 22.18
C VAL A 106 -7.75 1.18 21.44
N PRO A 107 -7.76 0.78 20.15
CA PRO A 107 -6.54 0.72 19.36
C PRO A 107 -5.87 2.09 19.30
N ASP A 108 -4.54 2.10 19.33
CA ASP A 108 -3.80 3.33 19.12
C ASP A 108 -4.13 3.92 17.73
N PRO A 109 -4.20 5.26 17.61
CA PRO A 109 -4.45 5.89 16.33
C PRO A 109 -3.36 5.51 15.33
N PHE A 110 -3.73 5.39 14.07
CA PHE A 110 -2.75 5.16 13.01
C PHE A 110 -1.70 6.29 13.02
N PRO A 111 -0.39 5.97 13.03
CA PRO A 111 0.64 6.96 13.31
C PRO A 111 0.89 7.97 12.19
N LEU A 112 0.26 7.77 11.03
CA LEU A 112 0.29 8.70 9.90
C LEU A 112 -0.96 9.60 9.90
N PRO A 113 -0.83 10.93 9.82
CA PRO A 113 -1.98 11.81 9.69
C PRO A 113 -2.70 11.58 8.36
N LYS A 114 -4.02 11.55 8.40
CA LYS A 114 -4.91 11.48 7.22
C LYS A 114 -4.47 10.45 6.16
N PRO A 115 -4.33 9.16 6.53
CA PRO A 115 -3.78 8.13 5.64
C PRO A 115 -4.53 8.01 4.31
N ARG A 116 -5.85 8.27 4.31
CA ARG A 116 -6.69 8.26 3.11
C ARG A 116 -6.33 9.34 2.09
N GLU A 117 -5.98 10.55 2.54
CA GLU A 117 -5.57 11.63 1.64
C GLU A 117 -4.23 11.26 0.96
N ILE A 118 -3.32 10.67 1.72
CA ILE A 118 -2.04 10.16 1.21
C ILE A 118 -2.27 9.02 0.21
N SER A 119 -3.13 8.04 0.52
CA SER A 119 -3.47 6.98 -0.45
C SER A 119 -4.07 7.55 -1.74
N LYS A 120 -4.92 8.57 -1.66
CA LYS A 120 -5.44 9.23 -2.88
C LYS A 120 -4.33 9.90 -3.69
N ALA A 121 -3.37 10.55 -3.02
CA ALA A 121 -2.22 11.17 -3.68
C ALA A 121 -1.31 10.14 -4.36
N LEU A 122 -1.25 8.90 -3.84
CA LEU A 122 -0.49 7.79 -4.42
C LEU A 122 -1.24 7.00 -5.51
N LEU A 123 -2.54 7.26 -5.71
CA LEU A 123 -3.36 6.55 -6.71
C LEU A 123 -2.80 6.59 -8.15
N PRO A 124 -2.14 7.69 -8.61
CA PRO A 124 -1.47 7.70 -9.91
C PRO A 124 -0.37 6.64 -10.08
N LEU A 125 0.15 6.09 -8.98
CA LEU A 125 1.13 5.00 -8.96
C LEU A 125 0.47 3.60 -8.97
N SER A 126 -0.86 3.50 -8.86
CA SER A 126 -1.59 2.22 -8.88
C SER A 126 -1.77 1.63 -10.28
N LYS A 127 -0.99 2.11 -11.25
CA LYS A 127 -1.08 1.71 -12.67
C LYS A 127 -0.85 0.21 -12.84
N ARG A 128 -1.62 -0.39 -13.74
CA ARG A 128 -1.43 -1.76 -14.19
C ARG A 128 -0.93 -1.76 -15.63
N VAL A 129 -0.02 -2.67 -15.93
CA VAL A 129 0.57 -2.89 -17.25
C VAL A 129 0.47 -4.37 -17.60
N SER A 130 0.50 -4.70 -18.88
CA SER A 130 0.61 -6.10 -19.31
C SER A 130 1.89 -6.71 -18.75
N GLY A 131 1.76 -7.89 -18.15
CA GLY A 131 2.89 -8.70 -17.73
C GLY A 131 3.75 -9.09 -18.93
N LEU A 132 5.03 -9.37 -18.67
CA LEU A 132 5.99 -9.71 -19.71
C LEU A 132 5.78 -11.12 -20.27
N LEU A 133 5.25 -12.03 -19.45
CA LEU A 133 5.04 -13.42 -19.81
C LEU A 133 3.55 -13.70 -19.99
N ALA A 134 3.21 -14.33 -21.12
CA ALA A 134 1.88 -14.89 -21.32
C ALA A 134 1.76 -16.22 -20.57
N ASN A 135 1.50 -16.15 -19.27
CA ASN A 135 1.44 -17.30 -18.37
C ASN A 135 0.07 -17.46 -17.66
N GLU A 136 -0.89 -16.58 -17.93
CA GLU A 136 -2.26 -16.72 -17.46
C GLU A 136 -3.04 -17.52 -18.50
N LEU A 137 -3.70 -18.61 -18.09
CA LEU A 137 -4.55 -19.41 -18.97
C LEU A 137 -5.76 -18.56 -19.40
N ASP A 138 -5.91 -18.35 -20.71
CA ASP A 138 -7.09 -17.71 -21.27
C ASP A 138 -8.17 -18.78 -21.50
N ILE A 139 -9.09 -18.88 -20.54
CA ILE A 139 -10.15 -19.90 -20.55
C ILE A 139 -11.06 -19.71 -21.77
N ASP A 140 -11.42 -18.47 -22.09
CA ASP A 140 -12.36 -18.16 -23.17
C ASP A 140 -11.74 -18.53 -24.52
N ALA A 141 -10.50 -18.08 -24.77
CA ALA A 141 -9.78 -18.43 -26.00
C ALA A 141 -9.48 -19.93 -26.09
N THR A 142 -9.18 -20.59 -24.97
CA THR A 142 -8.97 -22.05 -24.91
C THR A 142 -10.24 -22.80 -25.30
N VAL A 143 -11.39 -22.41 -24.75
CA VAL A 143 -12.70 -23.04 -25.07
C VAL A 143 -13.05 -22.84 -26.53
N GLU A 144 -12.90 -21.62 -27.04
CA GLU A 144 -13.19 -21.29 -28.44
C GLU A 144 -12.29 -22.08 -29.39
N GLN A 145 -10.98 -22.06 -29.18
CA GLN A 145 -10.03 -22.80 -30.02
C GLN A 145 -10.24 -24.32 -29.93
N THR A 146 -10.61 -24.84 -28.76
CA THR A 146 -10.92 -26.26 -28.60
C THR A 146 -12.22 -26.64 -29.34
N ALA A 147 -13.23 -25.78 -29.29
CA ALA A 147 -14.48 -25.99 -30.02
C ALA A 147 -14.26 -25.94 -31.53
N GLU A 148 -13.48 -24.97 -32.01
CA GLU A 148 -13.07 -24.83 -33.42
C GLU A 148 -12.23 -26.03 -33.89
N ALA A 149 -11.38 -26.56 -33.02
CA ALA A 149 -10.57 -27.76 -33.28
C ALA A 149 -11.33 -29.08 -33.10
N ASN A 150 -12.67 -29.07 -33.19
CA ASN A 150 -13.54 -30.24 -33.07
C ASN A 150 -13.34 -31.05 -31.77
N GLY A 151 -13.03 -30.38 -30.66
CA GLY A 151 -12.83 -31.00 -29.35
C GLY A 151 -11.38 -31.42 -29.07
N LEU A 152 -10.43 -31.13 -29.96
CA LEU A 152 -9.01 -31.27 -29.65
C LEU A 152 -8.60 -30.17 -28.64
N PRO A 153 -8.00 -30.50 -27.47
CA PRO A 153 -7.63 -29.50 -26.47
C PRO A 153 -6.59 -28.50 -26.98
N MET A 154 -7.00 -27.24 -27.14
CA MET A 154 -6.14 -26.13 -27.56
C MET A 154 -6.02 -25.11 -26.43
N VAL A 155 -4.83 -25.02 -25.83
CA VAL A 155 -4.59 -24.17 -24.65
C VAL A 155 -4.02 -22.82 -25.09
N ALA A 156 -4.73 -21.74 -24.76
CA ALA A 156 -4.33 -20.37 -25.04
C ALA A 156 -3.84 -19.67 -23.76
N PHE A 157 -2.78 -18.87 -23.85
CA PHE A 157 -2.26 -18.08 -22.75
C PHE A 157 -2.26 -16.59 -23.08
N ARG A 158 -2.45 -15.76 -22.06
CA ARG A 158 -2.36 -14.30 -22.12
C ARG A 158 -1.43 -13.76 -21.05
N SER A 159 -0.92 -12.54 -21.29
CA SER A 159 -0.16 -11.81 -20.28
C SER A 159 -1.12 -11.23 -19.23
N PRO A 160 -0.96 -11.56 -17.94
CA PRO A 160 -1.80 -11.00 -16.88
C PRO A 160 -1.52 -9.50 -16.71
N LEU A 161 -2.48 -8.75 -16.19
CA LEU A 161 -2.23 -7.35 -15.80
C LEU A 161 -1.52 -7.30 -14.44
N GLU A 162 -0.31 -6.77 -14.40
CA GLU A 162 0.49 -6.61 -13.19
C GLU A 162 0.55 -5.15 -12.74
N ARG A 163 0.84 -4.91 -11.45
CA ARG A 163 1.14 -3.57 -10.95
C ARG A 163 2.46 -3.10 -11.57
N TRP A 164 2.51 -1.83 -11.97
CA TRP A 164 3.65 -1.31 -12.73
C TRP A 164 4.89 -1.06 -11.85
N PHE A 165 4.68 -0.56 -10.64
CA PHE A 165 5.78 -0.08 -9.79
C PHE A 165 6.09 -1.04 -8.66
N GLU A 166 7.38 -1.12 -8.32
CA GLU A 166 7.89 -1.69 -7.07
C GLU A 166 8.47 -0.57 -6.21
N VAL A 167 8.42 -0.73 -4.88
CA VAL A 167 8.92 0.28 -3.95
C VAL A 167 9.89 -0.33 -2.95
N HIS A 168 10.99 0.39 -2.75
CA HIS A 168 11.94 0.17 -1.66
C HIS A 168 11.84 1.33 -0.70
N LEU A 169 11.39 1.05 0.52
CA LEU A 169 11.38 2.01 1.62
C LEU A 169 12.59 1.76 2.50
N LEU A 170 13.52 2.71 2.54
CA LEU A 170 14.66 2.70 3.43
C LEU A 170 14.36 3.60 4.64
N ILE A 171 14.27 3.00 5.81
CA ILE A 171 13.95 3.66 7.07
C ILE A 171 15.25 3.80 7.86
N ASP A 172 15.62 5.02 8.20
CA ASP A 172 16.74 5.27 9.11
C ASP A 172 16.43 4.72 10.52
N CYS A 173 17.43 4.22 11.21
CA CYS A 173 17.38 3.74 12.60
C CYS A 173 18.31 4.52 13.52
N SER A 174 18.84 5.67 13.07
CA SER A 174 19.64 6.57 13.90
C SER A 174 18.84 7.10 15.10
N PRO A 175 19.52 7.58 16.17
CA PRO A 175 18.83 8.12 17.35
C PRO A 175 17.82 9.25 17.06
N SER A 176 18.00 10.02 15.99
CA SER A 176 17.02 11.03 15.56
C SER A 176 15.65 10.44 15.18
N MET A 177 15.61 9.16 14.81
CA MET A 177 14.36 8.47 14.47
C MET A 177 13.52 8.12 15.69
N ALA A 178 13.99 8.35 16.93
CA ALA A 178 13.18 8.18 18.13
C ALA A 178 11.88 9.00 18.11
N PHE A 179 11.87 10.16 17.44
CA PHE A 179 10.66 10.99 17.28
C PHE A 179 9.83 10.61 16.04
N TRP A 180 10.46 10.04 15.02
CA TRP A 180 9.85 9.80 13.70
C TRP A 180 9.52 8.33 13.42
N GLY A 181 9.92 7.42 14.29
CA GLY A 181 9.80 5.98 14.08
C GLY A 181 8.38 5.54 13.79
N ASP A 182 7.43 5.98 14.62
CA ASP A 182 6.01 5.66 14.42
C ASP A 182 5.48 6.19 13.09
N LEU A 183 5.88 7.40 12.69
CA LEU A 183 5.49 7.99 11.41
C LEU A 183 6.04 7.15 10.24
N ALA A 184 7.33 6.78 10.30
CA ALA A 184 7.98 5.99 9.27
C ALA A 184 7.34 4.60 9.13
N GLU A 185 7.05 3.94 10.25
CA GLU A 185 6.33 2.67 10.26
C GLU A 185 4.87 2.83 9.77
N GLY A 186 4.24 3.98 10.04
CA GLY A 186 2.95 4.35 9.47
C GLY A 186 2.96 4.42 7.94
N VAL A 187 3.98 5.07 7.36
CA VAL A 187 4.19 5.12 5.91
C VAL A 187 4.43 3.71 5.37
N ALA A 188 5.31 2.93 6.00
CA ALA A 188 5.63 1.56 5.61
C ALA A 188 4.37 0.67 5.58
N THR A 189 3.55 0.78 6.62
CA THR A 189 2.28 0.07 6.75
C THR A 189 1.28 0.50 5.67
N LEU A 190 1.15 1.80 5.41
CA LEU A 190 0.27 2.32 4.37
C LEU A 190 0.62 1.75 2.99
N PHE A 191 1.91 1.72 2.66
CA PHE A 191 2.40 1.23 1.37
C PHE A 191 2.12 -0.26 1.20
N ARG A 192 2.25 -1.06 2.26
CA ARG A 192 1.93 -2.49 2.24
C ARG A 192 0.44 -2.76 2.09
N TRP A 193 -0.42 -1.95 2.71
CA TRP A 193 -1.87 -2.20 2.72
C TRP A 193 -2.60 -1.77 1.44
N GLN A 194 -2.12 -0.74 0.74
CA GLN A 194 -2.85 -0.19 -0.41
C GLN A 194 -2.83 -1.07 -1.67
N GLY A 195 -1.88 -2.01 -1.80
CA GLY A 195 -1.80 -2.93 -2.94
C GLY A 195 -1.61 -2.26 -4.30
N PHE A 196 -1.04 -1.05 -4.32
CA PHE A 196 -0.77 -0.27 -5.54
C PHE A 196 0.50 -0.70 -6.25
N PHE A 197 1.45 -1.24 -5.49
CA PHE A 197 2.75 -1.68 -5.98
C PHE A 197 2.76 -3.19 -6.19
N ARG A 198 3.59 -3.65 -7.12
CA ARG A 198 3.86 -5.07 -7.37
C ARG A 198 4.57 -5.69 -6.17
N ASP A 199 5.53 -4.96 -5.63
CA ASP A 199 6.29 -5.33 -4.45
C ASP A 199 6.58 -4.10 -3.57
N VAL A 200 6.61 -4.30 -2.26
CA VAL A 200 6.95 -3.28 -1.26
C VAL A 200 7.97 -3.88 -0.31
N ARG A 201 9.22 -3.47 -0.45
CA ARG A 201 10.33 -3.91 0.39
C ARG A 201 10.68 -2.83 1.39
N ILE A 202 10.72 -3.21 2.66
CA ILE A 202 11.11 -2.32 3.76
C ILE A 202 12.50 -2.73 4.21
N TRP A 203 13.36 -1.73 4.33
CA TRP A 203 14.72 -1.84 4.76
C TRP A 203 14.95 -0.90 5.92
N HIS A 204 15.71 -1.34 6.91
CA HIS A 204 16.10 -0.53 8.05
C HIS A 204 17.60 -0.28 7.96
N PHE A 205 17.99 0.98 7.98
CA PHE A 205 19.35 1.42 7.81
C PHE A 205 19.89 1.95 9.13
N ASP A 206 20.89 1.26 9.68
CA ASP A 206 21.47 1.58 10.97
C ASP A 206 22.87 2.17 10.78
N THR A 207 23.05 3.38 11.29
CA THR A 207 24.31 4.13 11.24
C THR A 207 24.90 4.36 12.62
N THR A 208 24.45 3.61 13.64
CA THR A 208 24.99 3.72 15.00
C THR A 208 26.42 3.17 15.11
N GLU A 209 26.73 2.15 14.30
CA GLU A 209 28.05 1.57 14.16
C GLU A 209 28.87 2.27 13.06
N PRO A 210 30.21 2.26 13.12
CA PRO A 210 31.08 2.92 12.14
C PRO A 210 30.92 2.35 10.71
N THR A 211 30.43 1.13 10.59
CA THR A 211 30.02 0.53 9.32
C THR A 211 28.50 0.50 9.25
N PRO A 212 27.87 1.17 8.26
CA PRO A 212 26.41 1.19 8.17
C PRO A 212 25.87 -0.22 7.88
N GLN A 213 24.86 -0.62 8.64
CA GLN A 213 24.22 -1.92 8.53
C GLN A 213 22.84 -1.78 7.92
N LEU A 214 22.48 -2.73 7.05
CA LEU A 214 21.18 -2.77 6.40
C LEU A 214 20.43 -4.00 6.89
N PHE A 215 19.18 -3.83 7.28
CA PHE A 215 18.33 -4.91 7.74
C PHE A 215 17.06 -5.00 6.89
N SER A 216 16.48 -6.19 6.82
CA SER A 216 15.22 -6.42 6.10
C SER A 216 14.29 -7.33 6.89
N GLY A 217 12.99 -7.12 6.72
CA GLY A 217 11.95 -8.01 7.25
C GLY A 217 11.73 -7.89 8.75
N VAL A 218 10.75 -8.64 9.26
CA VAL A 218 10.34 -8.59 10.68
C VAL A 218 11.44 -9.09 11.61
N ASP A 219 12.21 -10.10 11.17
CA ASP A 219 13.30 -10.69 11.94
C ASP A 219 14.60 -9.84 11.91
N ARG A 220 14.55 -8.64 11.32
CA ARG A 220 15.69 -7.71 11.18
C ARG A 220 16.97 -8.44 10.71
N MET A 221 16.83 -9.21 9.64
CA MET A 221 17.97 -9.95 9.06
C MET A 221 18.93 -8.98 8.40
N GLU A 222 20.21 -9.04 8.76
CA GLU A 222 21.26 -8.23 8.13
C GLU A 222 21.40 -8.60 6.65
N ARG A 223 21.57 -7.57 5.80
CA ARG A 223 21.65 -7.68 4.35
C ARG A 223 22.81 -6.86 3.84
N ASN A 224 23.38 -7.31 2.74
CA ASN A 224 24.38 -6.53 2.03
C ASN A 224 23.74 -5.28 1.42
N VAL A 225 24.40 -4.12 1.48
CA VAL A 225 23.91 -2.86 0.90
C VAL A 225 23.62 -2.99 -0.61
N ARG A 226 24.35 -3.85 -1.33
CA ARG A 226 24.08 -4.14 -2.76
C ARG A 226 22.74 -4.84 -3.00
N SER A 227 22.04 -5.29 -1.97
CA SER A 227 20.67 -5.81 -2.08
C SER A 227 19.62 -4.71 -2.27
N LEU A 228 19.98 -3.43 -2.10
CA LEU A 228 19.11 -2.29 -2.43
C LEU A 228 18.99 -2.03 -3.93
N ILE A 229 19.68 -2.81 -4.77
CA ILE A 229 19.52 -2.72 -6.23
C ILE A 229 18.09 -3.14 -6.58
N ALA A 230 17.44 -2.33 -7.43
CA ALA A 230 16.06 -2.52 -7.86
C ALA A 230 15.78 -4.01 -8.20
N PRO A 231 14.70 -4.61 -7.69
CA PRO A 231 14.34 -5.97 -8.02
C PRO A 231 13.82 -5.98 -9.45
N GLY A 232 14.27 -6.96 -10.21
CA GLY A 232 13.85 -7.15 -11.59
C GLY A 232 14.66 -6.33 -12.58
N GLY A 233 15.57 -7.01 -13.28
CA GLY A 233 16.00 -6.63 -14.63
C GLY A 233 14.87 -6.80 -15.66
N HIS A 234 13.65 -6.43 -15.29
CA HIS A 234 12.41 -6.62 -16.02
C HIS A 234 11.84 -5.21 -16.25
N ARG A 235 12.52 -4.48 -17.13
CA ARG A 235 11.99 -3.26 -17.76
C ARG A 235 11.20 -3.63 -18.99
#